data_AF-A0AA90TMW6-F1
#
_entry.id   AF-A0AA90TMW6-F1
#
_cell.length_a   1.000
_cell.length_b   1.000
_cell.length_c   1.000
_cell.angle_alpha   90.00
_cell.angle_beta   90.00
_cell.angle_gamma   90.00
#
_symmetry.space_group_name_H-M   'P 1'
#
loop_
_entity.id
_entity.type
_entity.pdbx_description
1 polymer ?
#
loop_
_entity_poly.entity_id
_entity_poly.type
_entity_poly.pdbx_seq_one_letter_code
_entity_poly.pdbx_strand_id
1 'polypeptide(L)'
;MDDPSLYRHTIRGQKEKEDEKEKQQKKTYYPNTGNHPDIEGPLQRDQEVKEIIEFWDTNGFGLTNLNAKEQLLSWLDDSSFLQPKEMILKAMNIAYANNKRRLNYIVGILKNWENESLRTIEEIDSYYENQKPVFKSKPFTGSPPSGRAIPSEFTLDLTAGEV
;
A
#
# COMPACT_ATOMS: atom_id res chain seq x y z
N MET A 1 -8.90 -48.45 57.97
CA MET A 1 -9.11 -48.41 56.52
C MET A 1 -9.20 -46.95 56.15
N ASP A 2 -8.08 -46.48 55.60
CA ASP A 2 -7.84 -45.29 54.77
C ASP A 2 -8.46 -43.95 55.21
N ASP A 3 -7.62 -43.26 55.99
CA ASP A 3 -7.59 -41.82 56.31
C ASP A 3 -6.93 -41.03 55.13
N PRO A 4 -6.51 -39.77 55.30
CA PRO A 4 -7.18 -38.48 55.22
C PRO A 4 -6.77 -37.67 53.96
N SER A 5 -7.12 -36.38 53.97
CA SER A 5 -6.27 -35.26 53.51
C SER A 5 -6.80 -34.48 52.30
N LEU A 6 -7.72 -33.57 52.61
CA LEU A 6 -7.80 -32.26 51.99
C LEU A 6 -6.43 -31.56 52.06
N TYR A 7 -5.65 -31.59 50.98
CA TYR A 7 -4.48 -30.73 50.83
C TYR A 7 -4.50 -29.96 49.52
N ARG A 8 -4.42 -28.64 49.67
CA ARG A 8 -4.28 -27.62 48.62
C ARG A 8 -3.09 -27.93 47.71
N HIS A 9 -3.29 -27.77 46.42
CA HIS A 9 -2.21 -27.48 45.47
C HIS A 9 -2.57 -26.31 44.54
N THR A 10 -1.51 -25.63 44.14
CA THR A 10 -1.38 -24.25 43.64
C THR A 10 -1.87 -24.03 42.21
N ILE A 11 -2.47 -22.86 41.93
CA ILE A 11 -2.61 -22.30 40.57
C ILE A 11 -1.24 -21.82 40.09
N ARG A 12 -0.42 -22.73 39.58
CA ARG A 12 0.80 -22.41 38.84
C ARG A 12 0.92 -23.44 37.71
N GLY A 13 0.54 -23.04 36.50
CA GLY A 13 0.72 -23.87 35.29
C GLY A 13 -0.51 -23.95 34.39
N GLN A 14 -0.90 -22.84 33.77
CA GLN A 14 -1.71 -22.84 32.55
C GLN A 14 -1.14 -21.82 31.56
N LYS A 15 0.11 -22.06 31.18
CA LYS A 15 0.75 -21.58 29.96
C LYS A 15 1.40 -22.85 29.41
N GLU A 16 1.22 -23.14 28.12
CA GLU A 16 1.57 -24.40 27.40
C GLU A 16 0.38 -25.30 27.05
N LYS A 17 -0.68 -24.80 26.39
CA LYS A 17 -1.53 -25.58 25.47
C LYS A 17 -2.15 -24.67 24.40
N GLU A 18 -1.33 -23.94 23.65
CA GLU A 18 -1.82 -23.15 22.50
C GLU A 18 -0.86 -23.11 21.30
N ASP A 19 0.19 -23.95 21.25
CA ASP A 19 1.21 -23.85 20.19
C ASP A 19 1.21 -24.99 19.15
N GLU A 20 0.34 -25.98 19.24
CA GLU A 20 0.31 -27.10 18.26
C GLU A 20 -0.88 -27.09 17.29
N LYS A 21 -1.92 -26.30 17.53
CA LYS A 21 -3.09 -26.23 16.61
C LYS A 21 -2.90 -25.25 15.47
N GLU A 22 -1.97 -24.31 15.59
CA GLU A 22 -1.72 -23.28 14.58
C GLU A 22 -0.87 -23.79 13.41
N LYS A 23 -0.17 -24.93 13.55
CA LYS A 23 0.71 -25.46 12.50
C LYS A 23 0.00 -26.34 11.46
N GLN A 24 -1.23 -26.79 11.73
CA GLN A 24 -2.02 -27.60 10.78
C GLN A 24 -3.07 -26.81 9.99
N GLN A 25 -3.46 -25.60 10.41
CA GLN A 25 -4.42 -24.78 9.64
C GLN A 25 -3.79 -24.01 8.46
N LYS A 26 -2.47 -23.89 8.39
CA LYS A 26 -1.77 -23.23 7.27
C LYS A 26 -1.60 -24.10 6.00
N LYS A 27 -2.34 -25.22 5.90
CA LYS A 27 -2.26 -26.15 4.75
C LYS A 27 -3.52 -26.29 3.90
N THR A 28 -4.62 -25.59 4.21
CA THR A 28 -5.86 -25.78 3.44
C THR A 28 -6.69 -24.51 3.37
N TYR A 29 -6.34 -23.57 2.47
CA TYR A 29 -7.36 -22.69 1.87
C TYR A 29 -6.79 -21.90 0.68
N TYR A 30 -6.69 -22.54 -0.49
CA TYR A 30 -6.71 -21.85 -1.77
C TYR A 30 -7.92 -22.42 -2.53
N PRO A 31 -8.94 -21.62 -2.89
CA PRO A 31 -9.99 -22.11 -3.76
C PRO A 31 -9.40 -22.37 -5.15
N ASN A 32 -9.50 -23.61 -5.61
CA ASN A 32 -9.19 -24.04 -6.96
C ASN A 32 -10.32 -23.55 -7.89
N THR A 33 -10.12 -22.44 -8.59
CA THR A 33 -11.01 -21.99 -9.67
C THR A 33 -10.48 -22.50 -11.00
N GLY A 34 -11.26 -23.39 -11.61
CA GLY A 34 -10.88 -24.11 -12.81
C GLY A 34 -10.84 -23.24 -14.08
N ASN A 35 -9.98 -23.72 -14.98
CA ASN A 35 -10.10 -23.74 -16.44
C ASN A 35 -10.16 -22.38 -17.16
N HIS A 36 -8.98 -21.90 -17.58
CA HIS A 36 -8.82 -21.21 -18.87
C HIS A 36 -7.71 -21.91 -19.67
N PRO A 37 -7.89 -22.20 -20.97
CA PRO A 37 -6.90 -22.88 -21.79
C PRO A 37 -5.89 -21.86 -22.35
N ASP A 38 -4.61 -22.11 -22.11
CA ASP A 38 -3.52 -22.14 -23.10
C ASP A 38 -2.15 -21.84 -22.46
N ILE A 39 -1.44 -22.93 -22.18
CA ILE A 39 0.02 -23.13 -22.34
C ILE A 39 1.00 -22.08 -21.75
N GLU A 40 0.92 -21.74 -20.45
CA GLU A 40 2.08 -21.43 -19.59
C GLU A 40 1.75 -21.90 -18.15
N GLY A 41 2.57 -22.79 -17.57
CA GLY A 41 2.12 -23.79 -16.58
C GLY A 41 1.69 -23.28 -15.18
N PRO A 42 0.98 -24.12 -14.39
CA PRO A 42 0.52 -23.81 -13.02
C PRO A 42 1.58 -23.23 -12.09
N LEU A 43 2.84 -23.62 -12.29
CA LEU A 43 3.99 -23.21 -11.49
C LEU A 43 4.28 -21.71 -11.54
N GLN A 44 3.96 -21.04 -12.66
CA GLN A 44 4.26 -19.63 -12.82
C GLN A 44 3.29 -18.78 -11.99
N ARG A 45 1.98 -19.03 -12.12
CA ARG A 45 0.94 -18.38 -11.31
C ARG A 45 1.20 -18.55 -9.81
N ASP A 46 1.54 -19.76 -9.36
CA ASP A 46 1.84 -20.03 -7.95
C ASP A 46 3.00 -19.14 -7.44
N GLN A 47 4.01 -18.93 -8.27
CA GLN A 47 5.15 -18.08 -7.96
C GLN A 47 4.75 -16.59 -7.91
N GLU A 48 3.91 -16.11 -8.83
CA GLU A 48 3.43 -14.72 -8.81
C GLU A 48 2.57 -14.42 -7.57
N VAL A 49 1.63 -15.32 -7.27
CA VAL A 49 0.79 -15.24 -6.06
C VAL A 49 1.67 -15.19 -4.82
N LYS A 50 2.64 -16.10 -4.72
CA LYS A 50 3.55 -16.16 -3.58
C LYS A 50 4.33 -14.85 -3.40
N GLU A 51 4.88 -14.29 -4.47
CA GLU A 51 5.64 -13.05 -4.40
C GLU A 51 4.79 -11.86 -3.95
N ILE A 52 3.55 -11.74 -4.45
CA ILE A 52 2.63 -10.68 -4.04
C ILE A 52 2.28 -10.80 -2.55
N ILE A 53 1.99 -12.02 -2.08
CA ILE A 53 1.67 -12.26 -0.66
C ILE A 53 2.89 -12.02 0.24
N GLU A 54 4.07 -12.48 -0.16
CA GLU A 54 5.31 -12.24 0.58
C GLU A 54 5.62 -10.75 0.69
N PHE A 55 5.43 -10.00 -0.41
CA PHE A 55 5.59 -8.55 -0.40
C PHE A 55 4.57 -7.90 0.55
N TRP A 56 3.30 -8.30 0.51
CA TRP A 56 2.26 -7.81 1.40
C TRP A 56 2.63 -8.00 2.88
N ASP A 57 3.05 -9.21 3.23
CA ASP A 57 3.34 -9.61 4.61
C ASP A 57 4.60 -8.94 5.14
N THR A 58 5.63 -8.80 4.31
CA THR A 58 6.92 -8.18 4.68
C THR A 58 6.82 -6.66 4.85
N ASN A 59 5.96 -6.00 4.05
CA ASN A 59 5.89 -4.54 4.01
C ASN A 59 4.84 -3.93 4.96
N GLY A 60 4.21 -4.73 5.83
CA GLY A 60 3.34 -4.24 6.90
C GLY A 60 1.94 -3.79 6.42
N PHE A 61 1.39 -4.43 5.40
CA PHE A 61 0.02 -4.19 4.93
C PHE A 61 -1.06 -4.90 5.78
N GLY A 62 -0.64 -5.77 6.70
CA GLY A 62 -1.49 -6.46 7.68
C GLY A 62 -1.64 -7.94 7.36
N LEU A 63 -1.10 -8.79 8.23
CA LEU A 63 -1.02 -10.25 8.05
C LEU A 63 -2.41 -10.92 7.99
N THR A 64 -3.37 -10.42 8.77
CA THR A 64 -4.71 -11.00 8.95
C THR A 64 -5.73 -10.57 7.88
N ASN A 65 -5.35 -9.70 6.96
CA ASN A 65 -6.28 -9.15 5.99
C ASN A 65 -6.43 -10.06 4.76
N LEU A 66 -7.09 -11.20 4.94
CA LEU A 66 -7.30 -12.19 3.88
C LEU A 66 -8.13 -11.62 2.72
N ASN A 67 -9.23 -10.93 3.01
CA ASN A 67 -10.08 -10.33 1.99
C ASN A 67 -9.30 -9.33 1.11
N ALA A 68 -8.38 -8.56 1.69
CA ALA A 68 -7.54 -7.66 0.89
C ALA A 68 -6.55 -8.42 0.00
N LYS A 69 -6.00 -9.53 0.48
CA LYS A 69 -5.14 -10.40 -0.32
C LYS A 69 -5.92 -10.99 -1.49
N GLU A 70 -7.11 -11.53 -1.25
CA GLU A 70 -7.99 -12.08 -2.30
C GLU A 70 -8.34 -11.03 -3.36
N GLN A 71 -8.77 -9.84 -2.94
CA GLN A 71 -9.06 -8.73 -3.84
C GLN A 71 -7.83 -8.22 -4.60
N LEU A 72 -6.63 -8.34 -4.02
CA LEU A 72 -5.41 -7.97 -4.71
C LEU A 72 -5.03 -9.02 -5.75
N LEU A 73 -5.17 -10.31 -5.40
CA LEU A 73 -4.89 -11.43 -6.30
C LEU A 73 -5.86 -11.47 -7.49
N SER A 74 -7.10 -11.02 -7.35
CA SER A 74 -8.03 -10.96 -8.49
C SER A 74 -7.54 -10.04 -9.61
N TRP A 75 -6.66 -9.07 -9.34
CA TRP A 75 -6.04 -8.24 -10.37
C TRP A 75 -5.08 -9.01 -11.29
N LEU A 76 -4.66 -10.22 -10.91
CA LEU A 76 -3.87 -11.09 -11.81
C LEU A 76 -4.71 -11.58 -12.98
N ASP A 77 -5.99 -11.87 -12.77
CA ASP A 77 -6.87 -12.47 -13.78
C ASP A 77 -7.83 -11.43 -14.42
N ASP A 78 -8.29 -10.42 -13.65
CA ASP A 78 -9.35 -9.50 -14.07
C ASP A 78 -8.86 -8.18 -14.70
N SER A 79 -7.53 -7.99 -14.86
CA SER A 79 -6.98 -6.72 -15.31
C SER A 79 -6.68 -6.66 -16.81
N SER A 80 -6.66 -5.45 -17.36
CA SER A 80 -6.28 -5.17 -18.76
C SER A 80 -4.77 -5.06 -19.01
N PHE A 81 -3.95 -5.41 -18.01
CA PHE A 81 -2.49 -5.24 -18.03
C PHE A 81 -1.78 -6.34 -18.80
N LEU A 82 -0.66 -6.01 -19.45
CA LEU A 82 0.20 -7.00 -20.11
C LEU A 82 1.09 -7.75 -19.11
N GLN A 83 1.40 -7.12 -17.97
CA GLN A 83 2.26 -7.66 -16.92
C GLN A 83 1.60 -7.46 -15.54
N PRO A 84 0.48 -8.14 -15.24
CA PRO A 84 -0.35 -7.84 -14.07
C PRO A 84 0.41 -7.98 -12.74
N LYS A 85 1.27 -9.01 -12.59
CA LYS A 85 2.14 -9.15 -11.41
C LYS A 85 2.97 -7.90 -11.16
N GLU A 86 3.72 -7.44 -12.16
CA GLU A 86 4.64 -6.32 -12.02
C GLU A 86 3.89 -5.02 -11.73
N MET A 87 2.72 -4.83 -12.34
CA MET A 87 1.83 -3.71 -12.08
C MET A 87 1.38 -3.70 -10.61
N ILE A 88 0.92 -4.85 -10.09
CA ILE A 88 0.52 -4.98 -8.69
C ILE A 88 1.68 -4.64 -7.76
N LEU A 89 2.86 -5.22 -7.98
CA LEU A 89 4.05 -4.96 -7.16
C LEU A 89 4.47 -3.48 -7.20
N LYS A 90 4.43 -2.84 -8.37
CA LYS A 90 4.73 -1.41 -8.52
C LYS A 90 3.73 -0.54 -7.76
N ALA A 91 2.43 -0.85 -7.85
CA ALA A 91 1.39 -0.12 -7.11
C ALA A 91 1.56 -0.29 -5.58
N MET A 92 1.87 -1.50 -5.13
CA MET A 92 2.18 -1.76 -3.73
C MET A 92 3.43 -1.00 -3.25
N ASN A 93 4.48 -0.93 -4.07
CA ASN A 93 5.68 -0.18 -3.75
C ASN A 93 5.38 1.33 -3.61
N ILE A 94 4.56 1.90 -4.49
CA ILE A 94 4.09 3.29 -4.38
C ILE A 94 3.31 3.48 -3.07
N ALA A 95 2.42 2.55 -2.72
CA ALA A 95 1.68 2.59 -1.47
C ALA A 95 2.58 2.53 -0.23
N TYR A 96 3.61 1.68 -0.27
CA TYR A 96 4.63 1.57 0.77
C TYR A 96 5.44 2.86 0.91
N ALA A 97 5.96 3.39 -0.20
CA ALA A 97 6.76 4.63 -0.24
C ALA A 97 5.98 5.86 0.24
N ASN A 98 4.68 5.93 -0.07
CA ASN A 98 3.80 7.01 0.37
C ASN A 98 3.23 6.80 1.78
N ASN A 99 3.66 5.75 2.50
CA ASN A 99 3.16 5.40 3.83
C ASN A 99 1.62 5.19 3.87
N LYS A 100 1.02 4.83 2.73
CA LYS A 100 -0.43 4.61 2.53
C LYS A 100 -0.70 3.12 2.28
N ARG A 101 -0.34 2.28 3.25
CA ARG A 101 -0.39 0.82 3.19
C ARG A 101 -1.81 0.27 3.37
N ARG A 102 -2.71 0.64 2.47
CA ARG A 102 -4.13 0.23 2.47
C ARG A 102 -4.51 -0.27 1.08
N LEU A 103 -5.27 -1.36 1.02
CA LEU A 103 -5.77 -1.93 -0.25
C LEU A 103 -6.44 -0.88 -1.13
N ASN A 104 -7.32 -0.05 -0.56
CA ASN A 104 -8.06 0.97 -1.32
C ASN A 104 -7.14 1.95 -2.05
N TYR A 105 -5.96 2.24 -1.49
CA TYR A 105 -4.99 3.11 -2.15
C TYR A 105 -4.32 2.40 -3.32
N ILE A 106 -3.94 1.13 -3.15
CA ILE A 106 -3.39 0.29 -4.23
C ILE A 106 -4.40 0.15 -5.37
N VAL A 107 -5.65 -0.21 -5.06
CA VAL A 107 -6.74 -0.34 -6.02
C VAL A 107 -7.00 0.99 -6.75
N GLY A 108 -6.90 2.12 -6.05
CA GLY A 108 -7.01 3.44 -6.67
C GLY A 108 -5.91 3.71 -7.70
N ILE A 109 -4.66 3.31 -7.40
CA ILE A 109 -3.54 3.41 -8.33
C ILE A 109 -3.77 2.51 -9.56
N LEU A 110 -4.14 1.25 -9.36
CA LEU A 110 -4.37 0.29 -10.45
C LEU A 110 -5.51 0.76 -11.37
N LYS A 111 -6.63 1.21 -10.81
CA LYS A 111 -7.75 1.78 -11.58
C LYS A 111 -7.34 3.03 -12.36
N ASN A 112 -6.49 3.88 -11.78
CA ASN A 112 -5.98 5.04 -12.50
C ASN A 112 -5.16 4.61 -13.72
N TRP A 113 -4.32 3.58 -13.60
CA TRP A 113 -3.55 3.07 -14.72
C TRP A 113 -4.41 2.41 -15.80
N GLU A 114 -5.46 1.67 -15.42
CA GLU A 114 -6.42 1.15 -16.41
C GLU A 114 -7.15 2.28 -17.16
N ASN A 115 -7.56 3.33 -16.45
CA ASN A 115 -8.22 4.49 -17.08
C ASN A 115 -7.30 5.23 -18.06
N GLU A 116 -6.02 5.35 -17.72
CA GLU A 116 -4.99 5.96 -18.57
C GLU A 116 -4.46 4.99 -19.64
N SER A 117 -5.02 3.77 -19.72
CA SER A 117 -4.59 2.70 -20.64
C SER A 117 -3.10 2.33 -20.52
N LEU A 118 -2.52 2.49 -19.33
CA LEU A 118 -1.14 2.12 -19.02
C LEU A 118 -1.09 0.62 -18.71
N ARG A 119 -0.49 -0.17 -19.60
CA ARG A 119 -0.46 -1.63 -19.53
C ARG A 119 0.91 -2.21 -19.19
N THR A 120 1.98 -1.42 -19.33
CA THR A 120 3.36 -1.83 -18.96
C THR A 120 4.01 -0.89 -17.95
N ILE A 121 5.06 -1.39 -17.29
CA ILE A 121 5.85 -0.61 -16.32
C ILE A 121 6.53 0.58 -17.01
N GLU A 122 6.98 0.42 -18.26
CA GLU A 122 7.67 1.48 -19.00
C GLU A 122 6.74 2.66 -19.27
N GLU A 123 5.48 2.38 -19.59
CA GLU A 123 4.45 3.40 -19.77
C GLU A 123 4.17 4.15 -18.46
N ILE A 124 4.13 3.44 -17.33
CA ILE A 124 4.00 4.05 -16.01
C ILE A 124 5.17 4.98 -15.70
N ASP A 125 6.40 4.55 -15.95
CA ASP A 125 7.59 5.34 -15.65
C ASP A 125 7.61 6.63 -16.48
N SER A 126 7.27 6.55 -17.77
CA SER A 126 7.06 7.71 -18.63
C SER A 126 5.94 8.62 -18.13
N TYR A 127 4.80 8.06 -17.70
CA TYR A 127 3.67 8.82 -17.18
C TYR A 127 4.04 9.65 -15.94
N TYR A 128 4.79 9.07 -14.99
CA TYR A 128 5.25 9.80 -13.81
C TYR A 128 6.34 10.83 -14.10
N GLU A 129 7.19 10.59 -15.10
CA GLU A 129 8.18 11.57 -15.55
C GLU A 129 7.51 12.83 -16.13
N ASN A 130 6.48 12.64 -16.95
CA ASN A 130 5.68 13.73 -17.53
C ASN A 130 4.80 14.47 -16.50
N GLN A 131 4.46 13.82 -15.39
CA GLN A 131 3.67 14.41 -14.31
C GLN A 131 4.46 15.17 -13.27
N LYS A 132 5.81 15.16 -13.33
CA LYS A 132 6.59 16.10 -12.52
C LYS A 132 6.08 17.50 -12.89
N PRO A 133 5.50 18.26 -11.94
CA PRO A 133 5.06 19.59 -12.26
C PRO A 133 6.32 20.36 -12.65
N VAL A 134 6.48 20.61 -13.95
CA VAL A 134 7.22 21.78 -14.39
C VAL A 134 6.54 22.89 -13.62
N PHE A 135 7.24 23.46 -12.63
CA PHE A 135 6.79 24.63 -11.90
C PHE A 135 6.61 25.72 -12.96
N LYS A 136 5.45 25.72 -13.62
CA LYS A 136 4.99 26.82 -14.45
C LYS A 136 4.66 27.87 -13.43
N SER A 137 5.69 28.65 -13.07
CA SER A 137 5.56 29.94 -12.42
C SER A 137 4.54 30.70 -13.25
N LYS A 138 3.28 30.66 -12.83
CA LYS A 138 2.26 31.57 -13.35
C LYS A 138 2.85 32.96 -13.09
N PRO A 139 3.04 33.82 -14.11
CA PRO A 139 3.36 35.21 -13.83
C PRO A 139 2.26 35.71 -12.91
N PHE A 140 2.65 36.28 -11.79
CA PHE A 140 1.77 36.90 -10.82
C PHE A 140 1.08 38.06 -11.54
N THR A 141 -0.03 37.79 -12.23
CA THR A 141 -0.85 38.83 -12.83
C THR A 141 -1.50 39.54 -11.66
N GLY A 142 -0.86 40.65 -11.26
CA GLY A 142 -1.28 41.48 -10.15
C GLY A 142 -2.72 41.93 -10.35
N SER A 143 -3.62 41.33 -9.58
CA SER A 143 -4.83 42.02 -9.17
C SER A 143 -4.51 42.73 -7.85
N PRO A 144 -4.87 44.02 -7.71
CA PRO A 144 -4.59 44.75 -6.48
C PRO A 144 -5.43 44.17 -5.33
N PRO A 145 -4.88 43.98 -4.12
CA PRO A 145 -5.69 43.62 -2.98
C PRO A 145 -6.58 44.80 -2.61
N SER A 146 -7.89 44.56 -2.58
CA SER A 146 -8.86 45.44 -1.94
C SER A 146 -8.59 45.41 -0.43
N GLY A 147 -7.83 46.39 0.04
CA GLY A 147 -7.37 46.54 1.41
C GLY A 147 -6.34 47.68 1.45
N ARG A 148 -6.36 48.53 2.49
CA ARG A 148 -5.60 49.80 2.59
C ARG A 148 -4.24 49.76 1.87
N ALA A 149 -4.03 50.73 0.98
CA ALA A 149 -2.77 50.93 0.29
C ALA A 149 -1.62 51.14 1.30
N ILE A 150 -0.72 50.18 1.39
CA ILE A 150 0.57 50.34 2.07
C ILE A 150 1.53 50.86 1.00
N PRO A 151 2.05 52.09 1.09
CA PRO A 151 3.08 52.55 0.16
C PRO A 151 4.34 51.69 0.32
N SER A 152 4.87 51.22 -0.81
CA SER A 152 6.06 50.37 -0.89
C SER A 152 7.37 51.09 -0.55
N GLU A 153 7.35 52.41 -0.36
CA GLU A 153 8.51 53.19 0.04
C GLU A 153 8.25 53.88 1.38
N PHE A 154 8.79 53.28 2.45
CA PHE A 154 9.12 54.03 3.65
C PHE A 154 10.64 53.96 3.80
N THR A 155 11.34 55.01 3.38
CA THR A 155 12.77 55.16 3.64
C THR A 155 12.96 55.66 5.06
N LEU A 156 13.39 54.77 5.96
CA LEU A 156 13.84 55.15 7.30
C LEU A 156 15.19 55.87 7.18
N ASP A 157 15.18 57.21 7.25
CA ASP A 157 16.40 58.00 7.38
C ASP A 157 16.81 58.08 8.86
N LEU A 158 17.80 57.29 9.24
CA LEU A 158 18.36 57.26 10.60
C LEU A 158 19.32 58.43 10.88
N THR A 159 19.52 59.36 9.93
CA THR A 159 20.42 60.51 10.10
C THR A 159 19.75 61.69 10.81
N ALA A 160 18.42 61.67 10.97
CA ALA A 160 17.69 62.64 11.77
C ALA A 160 17.87 62.38 13.29
N GLY A 161 19.12 62.40 13.73
CA GLY A 161 19.48 62.53 15.13
C GLY A 161 19.22 63.98 15.58
N GLU A 162 18.41 64.10 16.63
CA GLU A 162 18.18 65.29 17.43
C GLU A 162 19.52 65.99 17.75
N VAL A 163 19.60 67.29 17.47
CA VAL A 163 20.73 68.16 17.86
C VAL A 163 20.29 69.03 19.03
#